data_AF-F3QM45-F1
#
_entry.id   AF-F3QM45-F1
#
_cell.length_a   1.000
_cell.length_b   1.000
_cell.length_c   1.000
_cell.angle_alpha   90.00
_cell.angle_beta   90.00
_cell.angle_gamma   90.00
#
_symmetry.space_group_name_H-M   'P 1'
#
loop_
_entity.id
_entity.type
_entity.pdbx_description
1 polymer ?
#
loop_
_entity_poly.entity_id
_entity_poly.type
_entity_poly.pdbx_seq_one_letter_code
_entity_poly.pdbx_strand_id
1 'polypeptide(L)'
;MSSLERTLVRQFEMPNETDRVSLDRMCSSYGFVASKFLFAFQTRELRGEVRDFRAFRNKLVAALSKKPVEFNQRLADLRTNGKAAEANLLTLLRELKETSGPHLQVRHWKLALEETSKMALTHWKSVIAEAKKKLAHTLKHFNDQDRHYACWLLCGVNRQFFELLDGRIPVPNPEVSFDRNYCLSYDRPLSSKALRSIAGVVRRTVNKVRRDSVCYPRTQAFHNRIDFDASCYTVRSTEDAQFLELMSLQPGKRISLRLKGRSKIRGTLQLIRDTAGTYSLRVYVPQQCEEKRKTGTVIGIDLGYTEMMATSEQELLGTDLGQYFSAISDKRRKNSEGRNRMHSLFRNLLKKPNKDNLAKAERIRKHNLGRKKQRARYIRDIGVIKTIVNRELNLLFTRKTNPIKQIVVEDLSARMKVHFGKKWNRRLSGWMRGYLQERIRYKAKKHGIEVSEVNPAYSSRECPRCHCTDKKNRYGNSFKCSLCGYHGHADLVASLNILGRLGDKEIRIGMSPSRVKAVLDGRYVGWKSLNHTVSDKISGEARVVDESPRSASSKSELRSNVQVCTASR
;
A
#
# COMPACT_ATOMS: atom_id res chain seq x y z
N MET A 1 -9.82 18.06 -13.63
CA MET A 1 -9.05 18.10 -12.36
C MET A 1 -8.91 16.68 -11.78
N SER A 2 -7.73 16.27 -11.35
CA SER A 2 -7.56 14.92 -10.78
C SER A 2 -8.19 14.82 -9.39
N SER A 3 -8.87 13.71 -9.08
CA SER A 3 -9.41 13.43 -7.75
C SER A 3 -8.64 12.31 -7.07
N LEU A 4 -8.34 12.47 -5.79
CA LEU A 4 -7.83 11.40 -4.93
C LEU A 4 -8.99 10.70 -4.21
N GLU A 5 -8.99 9.38 -4.20
CA GLU A 5 -9.91 8.64 -3.34
C GLU A 5 -9.47 8.78 -1.88
N ARG A 6 -10.31 9.41 -1.05
CA ARG A 6 -10.07 9.54 0.39
C ARG A 6 -11.12 8.73 1.13
N THR A 7 -10.66 7.78 1.94
CA THR A 7 -11.55 7.09 2.88
C THR A 7 -11.63 7.88 4.19
N LEU A 8 -12.81 8.41 4.50
CA LEU A 8 -13.12 9.00 5.80
C LEU A 8 -13.69 7.91 6.72
N VAL A 9 -13.28 7.90 7.99
CA VAL A 9 -13.93 7.08 9.00
C VAL A 9 -14.90 7.96 9.77
N ARG A 10 -16.21 7.76 9.58
CA ARG A 10 -17.26 8.40 10.36
C ARG A 10 -17.54 7.56 11.60
N GLN A 11 -17.53 8.22 12.75
CA GLN A 11 -18.01 7.64 14.00
C GLN A 11 -19.51 7.86 14.11
N PHE A 12 -20.19 6.98 14.83
CA PHE A 12 -21.61 7.05 15.10
C PHE A 12 -21.88 6.48 16.49
N GLU A 13 -23.06 6.78 17.04
CA GLU A 13 -23.51 6.22 18.31
C GLU A 13 -23.77 4.72 18.15
N MET A 14 -23.46 3.94 19.18
CA MET A 14 -23.69 2.50 19.08
C MET A 14 -25.19 2.23 18.97
N PRO A 15 -25.63 1.43 17.98
CA PRO A 15 -27.04 1.13 17.80
C PRO A 15 -27.57 0.28 18.96
N ASN A 16 -28.89 0.25 19.11
CA ASN A 16 -29.56 -0.64 20.06
C ASN A 16 -29.24 -2.13 19.76
N GLU A 17 -29.54 -3.01 20.70
CA GLU A 17 -29.18 -4.44 20.60
C GLU A 17 -29.80 -5.12 19.37
N THR A 18 -31.05 -4.79 19.04
CA THR A 18 -31.76 -5.36 17.88
C THR A 18 -31.09 -5.00 16.56
N ASP A 19 -30.78 -3.72 16.36
CA ASP A 19 -30.08 -3.22 15.18
C ASP A 19 -28.64 -3.74 15.12
N ARG A 20 -27.98 -3.86 16.28
CA ARG A 20 -26.64 -4.45 16.38
C ARG A 20 -26.61 -5.90 15.92
N VAL A 21 -27.58 -6.72 16.36
CA VAL A 21 -27.71 -8.12 15.92
C VAL A 21 -28.02 -8.19 14.42
N SER A 22 -28.86 -7.29 13.92
CA SER A 22 -29.17 -7.19 12.49
C SER A 22 -27.90 -6.88 11.67
N LEU A 23 -27.12 -5.87 12.06
CA LEU A 23 -25.85 -5.51 11.41
C LEU A 23 -24.80 -6.63 11.50
N ASP A 24 -24.74 -7.35 12.61
CA ASP A 24 -23.85 -8.51 12.81
C ASP A 24 -24.19 -9.61 11.79
N ARG A 25 -25.49 -9.92 11.64
CA ARG A 25 -25.99 -10.90 10.66
C ARG A 25 -25.72 -10.44 9.23
N MET A 26 -25.96 -9.17 8.93
CA MET A 26 -25.66 -8.56 7.63
C MET A 26 -24.19 -8.73 7.23
N CYS A 27 -23.24 -8.38 8.13
CA CYS A 27 -21.81 -8.56 7.87
C CYS A 27 -21.45 -10.02 7.62
N SER A 28 -22.01 -10.93 8.43
CA SER A 28 -21.74 -12.36 8.34
C SER A 28 -22.25 -12.96 7.03
N SER A 29 -23.49 -12.63 6.64
CA SER A 29 -24.11 -13.07 5.38
C SER A 29 -23.42 -12.47 4.16
N TYR A 30 -23.08 -11.17 4.19
CA TYR A 30 -22.32 -10.52 3.13
C TYR A 30 -20.97 -11.22 2.91
N GLY A 31 -20.25 -11.50 4.00
CA GLY A 31 -18.97 -12.19 3.90
C GLY A 31 -19.05 -13.65 3.47
N PHE A 32 -20.12 -14.35 3.84
CA PHE A 32 -20.37 -15.70 3.34
C PHE A 32 -20.60 -15.70 1.82
N VAL A 33 -21.47 -14.82 1.32
CA VAL A 33 -21.75 -14.70 -0.11
C VAL A 33 -20.50 -14.27 -0.89
N ALA A 34 -19.76 -13.29 -0.37
CA ALA A 34 -18.47 -12.89 -0.95
C ALA A 34 -17.48 -14.06 -1.01
N SER A 35 -17.48 -14.93 0.01
CA SER A 35 -16.62 -16.12 0.01
C SER A 35 -16.97 -17.11 -1.09
N LYS A 36 -18.26 -17.31 -1.34
CA LYS A 36 -18.75 -18.20 -2.39
C LYS A 36 -18.39 -17.68 -3.77
N PHE A 37 -18.49 -16.37 -4.01
CA PHE A 37 -18.00 -15.76 -5.25
C PHE A 37 -16.48 -15.89 -5.42
N LEU A 38 -15.69 -15.60 -4.38
CA LEU A 38 -14.23 -15.75 -4.48
C LEU A 38 -13.79 -17.19 -4.76
N PHE A 39 -14.45 -18.17 -4.13
CA PHE A 39 -14.21 -19.59 -4.40
C PHE A 39 -14.58 -19.95 -5.83
N ALA A 40 -15.73 -19.48 -6.31
CA ALA A 40 -16.14 -19.67 -7.70
C ALA A 40 -15.12 -19.09 -8.68
N PHE A 41 -14.62 -17.87 -8.45
CA PHE A 41 -13.57 -17.27 -9.29
C PHE A 41 -12.20 -17.95 -9.21
N GLN A 42 -11.99 -18.87 -8.27
CA GLN A 42 -10.79 -19.69 -8.21
C GLN A 42 -10.87 -20.90 -9.15
N THR A 43 -12.08 -21.33 -9.53
CA THR A 43 -12.29 -22.51 -10.36
C THR A 43 -11.89 -22.23 -11.81
N ARG A 44 -11.56 -23.30 -12.55
CA ARG A 44 -11.28 -23.22 -13.99
C ARG A 44 -12.45 -22.62 -14.77
N GLU A 45 -13.67 -22.96 -14.36
CA GLU A 45 -14.93 -22.57 -14.98
C GLU A 45 -15.16 -21.06 -14.96
N LEU A 46 -15.00 -20.41 -13.80
CA LEU A 46 -15.46 -19.03 -13.60
C LEU A 46 -14.34 -18.00 -13.41
N ARG A 47 -13.07 -18.42 -13.32
CA ARG A 47 -11.95 -17.47 -13.18
C ARG A 47 -11.85 -16.45 -14.32
N GLY A 48 -12.38 -16.77 -15.51
CA GLY A 48 -12.43 -15.85 -16.65
C GLY A 48 -13.47 -14.75 -16.53
N GLU A 49 -14.54 -15.00 -15.77
CA GLU A 49 -15.68 -14.07 -15.59
C GLU A 49 -15.30 -12.81 -14.80
N VAL A 50 -14.17 -12.83 -14.09
CA VAL A 50 -13.67 -11.70 -13.28
C VAL A 50 -13.38 -10.45 -14.13
N ARG A 51 -13.20 -10.60 -15.44
CA ARG A 51 -12.92 -9.50 -16.36
C ARG A 51 -14.16 -8.65 -16.61
N ASP A 52 -15.32 -9.29 -16.75
CA ASP A 52 -16.60 -8.62 -16.96
C ASP A 52 -17.65 -9.13 -15.95
N PHE A 53 -17.48 -8.67 -14.72
CA PHE A 53 -18.41 -9.00 -13.65
C PHE A 53 -19.84 -8.52 -13.95
N ARG A 54 -20.03 -7.53 -14.84
CA ARG A 54 -21.36 -7.02 -15.18
C ARG A 54 -22.09 -7.98 -16.10
N ALA A 55 -21.42 -8.49 -17.13
CA ALA A 55 -21.95 -9.54 -17.99
C ALA A 55 -22.28 -10.80 -17.15
N PHE A 56 -21.35 -11.24 -16.29
CA PHE A 56 -21.57 -12.38 -15.41
C PHE A 56 -22.75 -12.15 -14.44
N ARG A 57 -22.83 -10.97 -13.81
CA ARG A 57 -23.97 -10.58 -12.97
C ARG A 57 -25.29 -10.66 -13.74
N ASN A 58 -25.34 -10.13 -14.97
CA ASN A 58 -26.55 -10.13 -15.77
C ASN A 58 -26.97 -11.56 -16.13
N LYS A 59 -26.01 -12.44 -16.45
CA LYS A 59 -26.25 -13.88 -16.67
C LYS A 59 -26.86 -14.56 -15.45
N LEU A 60 -26.34 -14.27 -14.25
CA LEU A 60 -26.90 -14.78 -12.99
C LEU A 60 -28.32 -14.26 -12.73
N VAL A 61 -28.55 -12.95 -12.91
CA VAL A 61 -29.87 -12.33 -12.73
C VAL A 61 -30.90 -12.92 -13.69
N ALA A 62 -30.53 -13.12 -14.96
CA ALA A 62 -31.40 -13.75 -15.95
C ALA A 62 -31.76 -15.19 -15.54
N ALA A 63 -30.79 -15.98 -15.05
CA ALA A 63 -31.03 -17.32 -14.55
C ALA A 63 -31.99 -17.33 -13.34
N LEU A 64 -31.78 -16.42 -12.38
CA LEU A 64 -32.59 -16.30 -11.16
C LEU A 64 -34.00 -15.77 -11.42
N SER A 65 -34.28 -15.24 -12.61
CA SER A 65 -35.60 -14.74 -13.01
C SER A 65 -36.47 -15.81 -13.67
N LYS A 66 -35.90 -16.97 -14.01
CA LYS A 66 -36.64 -18.10 -14.59
C LYS A 66 -37.66 -18.69 -13.62
N LYS A 67 -38.71 -19.31 -14.17
CA LYS A 67 -39.68 -20.13 -13.42
C LYS A 67 -38.99 -21.34 -12.76
N PRO A 68 -39.52 -21.91 -11.67
CA PRO A 68 -38.86 -23.00 -10.94
C PRO A 68 -38.47 -24.20 -11.81
N VAL A 69 -39.35 -24.63 -12.72
CA VAL A 69 -39.10 -25.78 -13.63
C VAL A 69 -37.91 -25.50 -14.55
N GLU A 70 -37.93 -24.38 -15.27
CA GLU A 70 -36.83 -23.99 -16.17
C GLU A 70 -35.51 -23.72 -15.43
N PHE A 71 -35.59 -23.26 -14.18
CA PHE A 71 -34.43 -23.04 -13.34
C PHE A 71 -33.77 -24.37 -12.96
N ASN A 72 -34.57 -25.36 -12.55
CA ASN A 72 -34.09 -26.69 -12.20
C ASN A 72 -33.50 -27.44 -13.41
N GLN A 73 -34.14 -27.32 -14.58
CA GLN A 73 -33.59 -27.86 -15.83
C GLN A 73 -32.22 -27.24 -16.14
N ARG A 74 -32.10 -25.91 -16.07
CA ARG A 74 -30.81 -25.23 -16.25
C ARG A 74 -29.75 -25.68 -15.24
N LEU A 75 -30.11 -25.91 -13.98
CA LEU A 75 -29.18 -26.43 -12.98
C LEU A 75 -28.69 -27.85 -13.34
N ALA A 76 -29.59 -28.71 -13.83
CA ALA A 76 -29.23 -30.04 -14.31
C ALA A 76 -28.26 -29.93 -15.50
N ASP A 77 -28.57 -29.10 -16.50
CA ASP A 77 -27.71 -28.90 -17.67
C ASP A 77 -26.31 -28.40 -17.29
N LEU A 78 -26.22 -27.48 -16.33
CA LEU A 78 -24.93 -26.98 -15.84
C LEU A 78 -24.12 -28.10 -15.19
N ARG A 79 -24.76 -28.94 -14.36
CA ARG A 79 -24.08 -30.07 -13.70
C ARG A 79 -23.59 -31.11 -14.71
N THR A 80 -24.42 -31.47 -15.70
CA THR A 80 -24.05 -32.42 -16.77
C THR A 80 -22.88 -31.89 -17.60
N ASN A 81 -22.82 -30.58 -17.84
CA ASN A 81 -21.72 -29.93 -18.56
C ASN A 81 -20.47 -29.64 -17.70
N GLY A 82 -20.38 -30.18 -16.47
CA GLY A 82 -19.25 -29.97 -15.57
C GLY A 82 -19.13 -28.55 -15.00
N LYS A 83 -20.19 -27.73 -15.10
CA LYS A 83 -20.27 -26.35 -14.60
C LYS A 83 -20.81 -26.29 -13.18
N ALA A 84 -20.19 -27.05 -12.28
CA ALA A 84 -20.64 -27.22 -10.90
C ALA A 84 -20.52 -25.92 -10.08
N ALA A 85 -19.54 -25.05 -10.38
CA ALA A 85 -19.36 -23.83 -9.61
C ALA A 85 -20.48 -22.81 -9.90
N GLU A 86 -20.88 -22.65 -11.17
CA GLU A 86 -22.02 -21.81 -11.54
C GLU A 86 -23.33 -22.37 -10.97
N ALA A 87 -23.55 -23.68 -11.06
CA ALA A 87 -24.73 -24.33 -10.49
C ALA A 87 -24.85 -24.07 -8.97
N ASN A 88 -23.76 -24.27 -8.21
CA ASN A 88 -23.75 -24.03 -6.77
C ASN A 88 -23.99 -22.56 -6.40
N LEU A 89 -23.48 -21.61 -7.18
CA LEU A 89 -23.77 -20.19 -6.99
C LEU A 89 -25.25 -19.88 -7.25
N LEU A 90 -25.84 -20.43 -8.32
CA LEU A 90 -27.24 -20.21 -8.64
C LEU A 90 -28.17 -20.77 -7.57
N THR A 91 -27.89 -21.99 -7.08
CA THR A 91 -28.62 -22.58 -5.95
C THR A 91 -28.60 -21.66 -4.73
N LEU A 92 -27.41 -21.24 -4.29
CA LEU A 92 -27.27 -20.32 -3.16
C LEU A 92 -28.04 -19.00 -3.34
N LEU A 93 -27.92 -18.39 -4.52
CA LEU A 93 -28.57 -17.10 -4.79
C LEU A 93 -30.10 -17.26 -4.92
N ARG A 94 -30.58 -18.41 -5.36
CA ARG A 94 -32.01 -18.75 -5.42
C ARG A 94 -32.57 -18.96 -4.01
N GLU A 95 -31.87 -19.72 -3.17
CA GLU A 95 -32.21 -19.88 -1.75
C GLU A 95 -32.29 -18.52 -1.06
N LEU A 96 -31.31 -17.64 -1.26
CA LEU A 96 -31.34 -16.29 -0.70
C LEU A 96 -32.53 -15.44 -1.20
N LYS A 97 -33.04 -15.70 -2.40
CA LYS A 97 -34.19 -14.99 -2.98
C LYS A 97 -35.53 -15.55 -2.47
N GLU A 98 -35.61 -16.86 -2.27
CA GLU A 98 -36.86 -17.57 -1.95
C GLU A 98 -37.07 -17.82 -0.45
N THR A 99 -36.00 -17.80 0.36
CA THR A 99 -36.11 -18.04 1.80
C THR A 99 -36.93 -16.93 2.47
N SER A 100 -38.04 -17.33 3.10
CA SER A 100 -38.84 -16.47 3.98
C SER A 100 -38.01 -16.09 5.23
N GLY A 101 -37.80 -14.79 5.44
CA GLY A 101 -37.09 -14.25 6.61
C GLY A 101 -36.00 -13.23 6.25
N PRO A 102 -35.27 -12.70 7.26
CA PRO A 102 -34.21 -11.72 7.04
C PRO A 102 -32.99 -12.36 6.36
N HIS A 103 -32.82 -12.08 5.07
CA HIS A 103 -31.73 -12.55 4.24
C HIS A 103 -31.02 -11.38 3.54
N LEU A 104 -29.85 -11.67 2.98
CA LEU A 104 -29.07 -10.66 2.30
C LEU A 104 -29.80 -10.19 1.03
N GLN A 105 -30.23 -8.92 1.00
CA GLN A 105 -30.98 -8.39 -0.14
C GLN A 105 -30.20 -8.45 -1.46
N VAL A 106 -30.95 -8.44 -2.58
CA VAL A 106 -30.41 -8.58 -3.95
C VAL A 106 -29.26 -7.60 -4.24
N ARG A 107 -29.38 -6.35 -3.78
CA ARG A 107 -28.34 -5.34 -4.04
C ARG A 107 -27.02 -5.67 -3.35
N HIS A 108 -27.08 -6.23 -2.14
CA HIS A 108 -25.88 -6.56 -1.37
C HIS A 108 -25.10 -7.73 -1.96
N TRP A 109 -25.74 -8.80 -2.44
CA TRP A 109 -24.98 -9.86 -3.11
C TRP A 109 -24.36 -9.38 -4.43
N LYS A 110 -25.00 -8.44 -5.14
CA LYS A 110 -24.43 -7.80 -6.34
C LYS A 110 -23.18 -6.98 -6.00
N LEU A 111 -23.19 -6.26 -4.88
CA LEU A 111 -22.00 -5.56 -4.36
C LEU A 111 -20.89 -6.53 -3.95
N ALA A 112 -21.25 -7.65 -3.29
CA ALA A 112 -20.30 -8.71 -2.97
C ALA A 112 -19.64 -9.30 -4.23
N LEU A 113 -20.43 -9.56 -5.28
CA LEU A 113 -19.93 -10.01 -6.58
C LEU A 113 -18.95 -9.01 -7.19
N GLU A 114 -19.30 -7.72 -7.20
CA GLU A 114 -18.44 -6.67 -7.74
C GLU A 114 -17.09 -6.61 -7.02
N GLU A 115 -17.08 -6.58 -5.69
CA GLU A 115 -15.83 -6.49 -4.94
C GLU A 115 -14.97 -7.75 -5.05
N THR A 116 -15.59 -8.92 -4.98
CA THR A 116 -14.86 -10.20 -5.13
C THR A 116 -14.25 -10.34 -6.53
N SER A 117 -14.94 -9.84 -7.56
CA SER A 117 -14.41 -9.77 -8.93
C SER A 117 -13.20 -8.85 -9.01
N LYS A 118 -13.28 -7.63 -8.44
CA LYS A 118 -12.15 -6.68 -8.39
C LYS A 118 -10.94 -7.27 -7.65
N MET A 119 -11.18 -7.99 -6.56
CA MET A 119 -10.12 -8.66 -5.80
C MET A 119 -9.46 -9.77 -6.60
N ALA A 120 -10.25 -10.65 -7.23
CA ALA A 120 -9.73 -11.72 -8.07
C ALA A 120 -8.95 -11.15 -9.27
N LEU A 121 -9.46 -10.09 -9.91
CA LEU A 121 -8.78 -9.38 -11.00
C LEU A 121 -7.43 -8.79 -10.54
N THR A 122 -7.39 -8.16 -9.37
CA THR A 122 -6.16 -7.61 -8.79
C THR A 122 -5.14 -8.69 -8.45
N HIS A 123 -5.61 -9.86 -7.97
CA HIS A 123 -4.76 -11.02 -7.77
C HIS A 123 -4.12 -11.47 -9.09
N TRP A 124 -4.91 -11.64 -10.15
CA TRP A 124 -4.37 -12.07 -11.45
C TRP A 124 -3.40 -11.05 -12.06
N LYS A 125 -3.65 -9.75 -11.91
CA LYS A 125 -2.70 -8.69 -12.29
C LYS A 125 -1.38 -8.82 -11.53
N SER A 126 -1.43 -9.07 -10.22
CA SER A 126 -0.24 -9.30 -9.39
C SER A 126 0.53 -10.55 -9.81
N VAL A 127 -0.18 -11.64 -10.13
CA VAL A 127 0.42 -12.88 -10.66
C VAL A 127 1.16 -12.61 -11.96
N ILE A 128 0.54 -11.87 -12.89
CA ILE A 128 1.15 -11.52 -14.19
C ILE A 128 2.39 -10.65 -13.96
N ALA A 129 2.32 -9.62 -13.11
CA ALA A 129 3.44 -8.73 -12.84
C ALA A 129 4.64 -9.47 -12.25
N GLU A 130 4.40 -10.35 -11.26
CA GLU A 130 5.45 -11.15 -10.65
C GLU A 130 5.99 -12.24 -11.61
N ALA A 131 5.14 -12.81 -12.47
CA ALA A 131 5.58 -13.73 -13.52
C ALA A 131 6.49 -13.04 -14.53
N LYS A 132 6.14 -11.84 -15.00
CA LYS A 132 7.02 -11.02 -15.88
C LYS A 132 8.37 -10.76 -15.24
N LYS A 133 8.39 -10.41 -13.95
CA LYS A 133 9.62 -10.18 -13.20
C LYS A 133 10.50 -11.43 -13.15
N LYS A 134 9.93 -12.61 -12.88
CA LYS A 134 10.69 -13.88 -12.85
C LYS A 134 11.15 -14.33 -14.23
N LEU A 135 10.38 -14.05 -15.27
CA LEU A 135 10.73 -14.36 -16.66
C LEU A 135 11.75 -13.39 -17.26
N ALA A 136 11.97 -12.22 -16.66
CA ALA A 136 12.79 -11.16 -17.25
C ALA A 136 14.20 -11.61 -17.65
N HIS A 137 14.84 -12.51 -16.89
CA HIS A 137 16.15 -13.04 -17.27
C HIS A 137 16.06 -14.08 -18.40
N THR A 138 15.12 -15.03 -18.31
CA THR A 138 14.89 -16.05 -19.34
C THR A 138 14.56 -15.43 -20.70
N LEU A 139 13.71 -14.41 -20.71
CA LEU A 139 13.27 -13.72 -21.93
C LEU A 139 14.38 -12.90 -22.61
N LYS A 140 15.52 -12.64 -21.95
CA LYS A 140 16.67 -11.99 -22.60
C LYS A 140 17.36 -12.89 -23.62
N HIS A 141 17.22 -14.20 -23.47
CA HIS A 141 17.83 -15.19 -24.36
C HIS A 141 16.90 -15.61 -25.50
N PHE A 142 15.67 -15.07 -25.53
CA PHE A 142 14.70 -15.34 -26.58
C PHE A 142 14.93 -14.36 -27.73
N ASN A 143 14.69 -14.80 -28.96
CA ASN A 143 14.57 -13.88 -30.09
C ASN A 143 13.36 -12.95 -29.89
N ASP A 144 13.29 -11.88 -30.69
CA ASP A 144 12.27 -10.86 -30.52
C ASP A 144 10.84 -11.40 -30.67
N GLN A 145 10.61 -12.34 -31.59
CA GLN A 145 9.30 -12.94 -31.85
C GLN A 145 8.83 -13.84 -30.70
N ASP A 146 9.71 -14.69 -30.18
CA ASP A 146 9.47 -15.56 -29.03
C ASP A 146 9.19 -14.74 -27.77
N ARG A 147 9.98 -13.69 -27.56
CA ARG A 147 9.81 -12.75 -26.45
C ARG A 147 8.48 -12.02 -26.57
N HIS A 148 8.10 -11.58 -27.77
CA HIS A 148 6.82 -10.91 -27.99
C HIS A 148 5.65 -11.86 -27.71
N TYR A 149 5.71 -13.14 -28.14
CA TYR A 149 4.67 -14.13 -27.83
C TYR A 149 4.53 -14.36 -26.32
N ALA A 150 5.64 -14.52 -25.61
CA ALA A 150 5.64 -14.64 -24.15
C ALA A 150 5.03 -13.40 -23.46
N CYS A 151 5.33 -12.20 -23.97
CA CYS A 151 4.75 -10.95 -23.49
C CYS A 151 3.25 -10.85 -23.81
N TRP A 152 2.79 -11.31 -24.98
CA TRP A 152 1.39 -11.35 -25.37
C TRP A 152 0.56 -12.30 -24.50
N LEU A 153 1.11 -13.47 -24.14
CA LEU A 153 0.48 -14.39 -23.17
C LEU A 153 0.27 -13.75 -21.78
N LEU A 154 1.11 -12.76 -21.43
CA LEU A 154 1.11 -12.05 -20.15
C LEU A 154 0.69 -10.58 -20.27
N CYS A 155 0.07 -10.17 -21.38
CA CYS A 155 -0.26 -8.76 -21.62
C CYS A 155 -1.29 -8.24 -20.62
N GLY A 156 -2.14 -9.13 -20.08
CA GLY A 156 -3.22 -8.79 -19.17
C GLY A 156 -4.06 -10.01 -18.80
N VAL A 157 -5.13 -9.77 -18.05
CA VAL A 157 -6.08 -10.80 -17.60
C VAL A 157 -7.09 -11.05 -18.72
N ASN A 158 -6.64 -11.71 -19.78
CA ASN A 158 -7.38 -11.92 -21.03
C ASN A 158 -7.61 -13.41 -21.32
N ARG A 159 -8.29 -13.70 -22.43
CA ARG A 159 -8.63 -15.06 -22.89
C ARG A 159 -7.40 -15.96 -22.96
N GLN A 160 -6.35 -15.53 -23.66
CA GLN A 160 -5.11 -16.26 -23.85
C GLN A 160 -4.42 -16.60 -22.53
N PHE A 161 -4.47 -15.70 -21.54
CA PHE A 161 -3.88 -15.95 -20.22
C PHE A 161 -4.59 -17.12 -19.51
N PHE A 162 -5.93 -17.17 -19.58
CA PHE A 162 -6.69 -18.27 -18.99
C PHE A 162 -6.64 -19.55 -19.80
N GLU A 163 -6.56 -19.48 -21.14
CA GLU A 163 -6.32 -20.63 -22.01
C GLU A 163 -4.95 -21.27 -21.72
N LEU A 164 -3.92 -20.44 -21.56
CA LEU A 164 -2.57 -20.88 -21.15
C LEU A 164 -2.61 -21.61 -19.81
N LEU A 165 -3.28 -21.04 -18.81
CA LEU A 165 -3.41 -21.65 -17.49
C LEU A 165 -4.13 -23.01 -17.55
N ASP A 166 -5.08 -23.14 -18.47
CA ASP A 166 -5.80 -24.37 -18.79
C ASP A 166 -4.97 -25.41 -19.55
N GLY A 167 -3.77 -25.05 -19.97
CA GLY A 167 -2.89 -25.93 -20.73
C GLY A 167 -3.17 -25.97 -22.22
N ARG A 168 -4.04 -25.09 -22.71
CA ARG A 168 -4.15 -24.81 -24.14
C ARG A 168 -2.95 -23.95 -24.57
N ILE A 169 -2.69 -23.95 -25.87
CA ILE A 169 -1.64 -23.13 -26.48
C ILE A 169 -2.36 -22.06 -27.30
N PRO A 170 -2.53 -20.84 -26.76
CA PRO A 170 -3.30 -19.80 -27.43
C PRO A 170 -2.57 -19.32 -28.68
N VAL A 171 -3.29 -19.22 -29.80
CA VAL A 171 -2.76 -18.66 -31.04
C VAL A 171 -3.38 -17.27 -31.25
N PRO A 172 -2.57 -16.23 -31.52
CA PRO A 172 -3.07 -14.89 -31.84
C PRO A 172 -3.98 -14.92 -33.08
N ASN A 173 -5.13 -14.25 -33.02
CA ASN A 173 -6.07 -14.16 -34.14
C ASN A 173 -6.03 -12.75 -34.78
N PRO A 174 -5.58 -12.58 -36.04
CA PRO A 174 -5.51 -11.28 -36.72
C PRO A 174 -6.83 -10.50 -36.82
N GLU A 175 -7.97 -11.18 -36.75
CA GLU A 175 -9.30 -10.57 -36.79
C GLU A 175 -9.66 -9.86 -35.48
N VAL A 176 -9.07 -10.30 -34.37
CA VAL A 176 -9.28 -9.68 -33.06
C VAL A 176 -8.37 -8.46 -32.96
N SER A 177 -8.95 -7.27 -32.85
CA SER A 177 -8.21 -6.00 -32.74
C SER A 177 -7.08 -6.04 -31.71
N PHE A 178 -7.28 -6.72 -30.57
CA PHE A 178 -6.27 -6.91 -29.54
C PHE A 178 -5.04 -7.71 -29.99
N ASP A 179 -5.24 -8.72 -30.86
CA ASP A 179 -4.21 -9.63 -31.37
C ASP A 179 -3.61 -9.12 -32.69
N ARG A 180 -4.33 -8.27 -33.45
CA ARG A 180 -3.88 -7.69 -34.72
C ARG A 180 -2.53 -6.99 -34.60
N ASN A 181 -2.29 -6.26 -33.51
CA ASN A 181 -1.00 -5.60 -33.24
C ASN A 181 0.17 -6.58 -33.09
N TYR A 182 -0.09 -7.82 -32.66
CA TYR A 182 0.91 -8.88 -32.62
C TYR A 182 1.10 -9.52 -34.00
N CYS A 183 0.01 -9.74 -34.73
CA CYS A 183 0.03 -10.42 -36.03
C CYS A 183 0.65 -9.60 -37.16
N LEU A 184 0.60 -8.26 -37.08
CA LEU A 184 1.15 -7.36 -38.10
C LEU A 184 2.67 -7.16 -38.01
N SER A 185 3.33 -7.61 -36.94
CA SER A 185 4.74 -7.30 -36.68
C SER A 185 5.75 -8.36 -37.18
N TYR A 186 5.31 -9.45 -37.83
CA TYR A 186 6.20 -10.54 -38.25
C TYR A 186 5.76 -11.22 -39.55
N ASP A 187 6.72 -11.42 -40.46
CA ASP A 187 6.49 -12.01 -41.80
C ASP A 187 6.13 -13.51 -41.77
N ARG A 188 6.45 -14.24 -40.69
CA ARG A 188 6.14 -15.66 -40.54
C ARG A 188 5.62 -15.99 -39.14
N PRO A 189 4.57 -16.84 -38.99
CA PRO A 189 4.08 -17.26 -37.69
C PRO A 189 5.06 -18.22 -36.98
N LEU A 190 5.04 -18.23 -35.65
CA LEU A 190 5.84 -19.16 -34.85
C LEU A 190 5.44 -20.61 -35.11
N SER A 191 6.43 -21.51 -35.17
CA SER A 191 6.17 -22.94 -35.31
C SER A 191 5.40 -23.50 -34.11
N SER A 192 4.59 -24.53 -34.34
CA SER A 192 3.85 -25.23 -33.27
C SER A 192 4.75 -25.73 -32.13
N LYS A 193 6.00 -26.10 -32.44
CA LYS A 193 7.01 -26.50 -31.45
C LYS A 193 7.46 -25.31 -30.59
N ALA A 194 7.73 -24.15 -31.21
CA ALA A 194 8.09 -22.92 -30.50
C ALA A 194 6.94 -22.45 -29.59
N LEU A 195 5.71 -22.38 -30.12
CA LEU A 195 4.51 -22.01 -29.35
C LEU A 195 4.35 -22.88 -28.10
N ARG A 196 4.47 -24.21 -28.23
CA ARG A 196 4.43 -25.16 -27.11
C ARG A 196 5.52 -24.93 -26.09
N SER A 197 6.77 -24.75 -26.55
CA SER A 197 7.92 -24.53 -25.67
C SER A 197 7.76 -23.28 -24.83
N ILE A 198 7.45 -22.14 -25.48
CA ILE A 198 7.28 -20.84 -24.83
C ILE A 198 6.10 -20.86 -23.87
N ALA A 199 4.93 -21.34 -24.33
CA ALA A 199 3.75 -21.47 -23.49
C ALA A 199 4.03 -22.35 -22.25
N GLY A 200 4.79 -23.45 -22.41
CA GLY A 200 5.23 -24.28 -21.30
C GLY A 200 6.08 -23.54 -20.27
N VAL A 201 7.08 -22.76 -20.72
CA VAL A 201 7.94 -21.94 -19.84
C VAL A 201 7.13 -20.89 -19.08
N VAL A 202 6.25 -20.17 -19.78
CA VAL A 202 5.41 -19.12 -19.18
C VAL A 202 4.44 -19.74 -18.17
N ARG A 203 3.72 -20.80 -18.55
CA ARG A 203 2.75 -21.49 -17.69
C ARG A 203 3.39 -22.03 -16.41
N ARG A 204 4.56 -22.69 -16.52
CA ARG A 204 5.31 -23.18 -15.34
C ARG A 204 5.67 -22.04 -14.41
N THR A 205 6.15 -20.92 -14.96
CA THR A 205 6.51 -19.75 -14.16
C THR A 205 5.30 -19.13 -13.46
N VAL A 206 4.18 -18.96 -14.16
CA VAL A 206 2.93 -18.45 -13.60
C VAL A 206 2.43 -19.36 -12.46
N ASN A 207 2.44 -20.68 -12.65
CA ASN A 207 2.03 -21.62 -11.61
C ASN A 207 2.95 -21.59 -10.38
N LYS A 208 4.26 -21.41 -10.58
CA LYS A 208 5.21 -21.21 -9.48
C LYS A 208 4.92 -19.92 -8.71
N VAL A 209 4.62 -18.82 -9.42
CA VAL A 209 4.25 -17.53 -8.78
C VAL A 209 2.98 -17.67 -7.94
N ARG A 210 1.94 -18.33 -8.47
CA ARG A 210 0.68 -18.55 -7.75
C ARG A 210 0.86 -19.38 -6.48
N ARG A 211 1.79 -20.34 -6.51
CA ARG A 211 2.08 -21.21 -5.37
C ARG A 211 2.94 -20.50 -4.32
N ASP A 212 4.01 -19.83 -4.75
CA ASP A 212 5.10 -19.45 -3.85
C ASP A 212 5.14 -17.95 -3.53
N SER A 213 4.50 -17.09 -4.33
CA SER A 213 4.74 -15.64 -4.29
C SER A 213 3.48 -14.79 -4.15
N VAL A 214 2.40 -15.15 -4.85
CA VAL A 214 1.15 -14.38 -4.83
C VAL A 214 0.02 -15.28 -4.36
N CYS A 215 -0.37 -15.12 -3.09
CA CYS A 215 -1.48 -15.88 -2.53
C CYS A 215 -2.83 -15.37 -3.07
N TYR A 216 -3.77 -16.30 -3.26
CA TYR A 216 -5.15 -15.95 -3.59
C TYR A 216 -5.81 -15.23 -2.40
N PRO A 217 -6.68 -14.23 -2.64
CA PRO A 217 -7.32 -13.47 -1.56
C PRO A 217 -8.12 -14.37 -0.62
N ARG A 218 -8.03 -14.12 0.69
CA ARG A 218 -8.80 -14.84 1.72
C ARG A 218 -10.00 -14.02 2.19
N THR A 219 -11.08 -14.70 2.55
CA THR A 219 -12.37 -14.07 2.82
C THR A 219 -12.63 -13.75 4.29
N GLN A 220 -11.71 -14.12 5.18
CA GLN A 220 -11.85 -13.91 6.63
C GLN A 220 -12.07 -12.42 7.00
N ALA A 221 -11.66 -11.50 6.12
CA ALA A 221 -11.87 -10.05 6.26
C ALA A 221 -13.24 -9.53 5.78
N PHE A 222 -14.11 -10.39 5.24
CA PHE A 222 -15.46 -10.01 4.79
C PHE A 222 -16.56 -10.34 5.79
N HIS A 223 -16.37 -11.34 6.66
CA HIS A 223 -17.39 -11.71 7.66
C HIS A 223 -17.64 -10.63 8.72
N ASN A 224 -16.81 -9.59 8.75
CA ASN A 224 -16.92 -8.44 9.62
C ASN A 224 -17.19 -7.14 8.84
N ARG A 225 -17.66 -7.22 7.60
CA ARG A 225 -17.89 -6.06 6.73
C ARG A 225 -19.17 -6.22 5.91
N ILE A 226 -19.81 -5.10 5.61
CA ILE A 226 -20.83 -4.99 4.56
C ILE A 226 -20.71 -3.64 3.84
N ASP A 227 -21.05 -3.62 2.56
CA ASP A 227 -21.01 -2.42 1.72
C ASP A 227 -22.40 -1.92 1.36
N PHE A 228 -22.54 -0.59 1.31
CA PHE A 228 -23.76 0.11 0.94
C PHE A 228 -23.43 1.15 -0.13
N ASP A 229 -23.93 1.00 -1.35
CA ASP A 229 -23.87 2.11 -2.31
C ASP A 229 -25.00 3.12 -2.06
N ALA A 230 -25.04 4.18 -2.86
CA ALA A 230 -26.01 5.26 -2.74
C ALA A 230 -27.49 4.83 -2.84
N SER A 231 -27.81 3.65 -3.41
CA SER A 231 -29.17 3.09 -3.41
C SER A 231 -29.52 2.37 -2.10
N CYS A 232 -28.51 1.99 -1.31
CA CYS A 232 -28.70 1.24 -0.08
C CYS A 232 -28.85 2.12 1.17
N TYR A 233 -28.76 3.44 1.08
CA TYR A 233 -28.93 4.32 2.23
C TYR A 233 -29.58 5.65 1.89
N THR A 234 -30.11 6.32 2.91
CA THR A 234 -30.46 7.74 2.83
C THR A 234 -29.84 8.48 4.02
N VAL A 235 -29.61 9.79 3.87
CA VAL A 235 -29.03 10.63 4.92
C VAL A 235 -30.06 11.68 5.29
N ARG A 236 -30.50 11.66 6.55
CA ARG A 236 -31.41 12.66 7.11
C ARG A 236 -30.62 13.55 8.07
N SER A 237 -30.74 14.86 7.93
CA SER A 237 -30.09 15.81 8.85
C SER A 237 -31.17 16.62 9.58
N THR A 238 -31.03 16.76 10.89
CA THR A 238 -31.83 17.64 11.76
C THR A 238 -30.94 18.75 12.31
N GLU A 239 -31.51 19.72 13.04
CA GLU A 239 -30.77 20.83 13.66
C GLU A 239 -29.71 20.39 14.67
N ASP A 240 -29.86 19.21 15.28
CA ASP A 240 -28.93 18.66 16.28
C ASP A 240 -28.15 17.41 15.86
N ALA A 241 -28.60 16.67 14.84
CA ALA A 241 -27.98 15.40 14.45
C ALA A 241 -27.98 15.12 12.95
N GLN A 242 -27.14 14.17 12.54
CA GLN A 242 -27.17 13.59 11.20
C GLN A 242 -27.40 12.07 11.35
N PHE A 243 -28.43 11.56 10.69
CA PHE A 243 -28.82 10.15 10.68
C PHE A 243 -28.51 9.50 9.33
N LEU A 244 -28.04 8.27 9.38
CA LEU A 244 -27.81 7.42 8.22
C LEU A 244 -28.78 6.24 8.28
N GLU A 245 -29.73 6.21 7.36
CA GLU A 245 -30.77 5.18 7.26
C GLU A 245 -30.30 4.09 6.29
N LEU A 246 -29.79 2.98 6.82
CA LEU A 246 -29.25 1.87 6.06
C LEU A 246 -30.33 0.86 5.67
N MET A 247 -30.24 0.30 4.47
CA MET A 247 -31.01 -0.88 4.06
C MET A 247 -30.75 -2.04 5.03
N SER A 248 -31.80 -2.69 5.54
CA SER A 248 -31.67 -3.85 6.45
C SER A 248 -31.76 -5.19 5.70
N LEU A 249 -31.80 -6.31 6.41
CA LEU A 249 -32.13 -7.63 5.83
C LEU A 249 -33.62 -7.78 5.48
N GLN A 250 -34.48 -6.93 6.06
CA GLN A 250 -35.91 -6.93 5.78
C GLN A 250 -36.22 -5.87 4.72
N PRO A 251 -36.85 -6.24 3.59
CA PRO A 251 -37.34 -5.26 2.61
C PRO A 251 -38.19 -4.17 3.28
N GLY A 252 -38.02 -2.92 2.87
CA GLY A 252 -38.75 -1.76 3.42
C GLY A 252 -38.25 -1.25 4.78
N LYS A 253 -37.65 -2.10 5.63
CA LYS A 253 -37.14 -1.68 6.95
C LYS A 253 -35.72 -1.12 6.86
N ARG A 254 -35.48 0.04 7.50
CA ARG A 254 -34.18 0.70 7.59
C ARG A 254 -33.59 0.59 9.00
N ILE A 255 -32.26 0.61 9.09
CA ILE A 255 -31.50 0.72 10.34
C ILE A 255 -30.99 2.16 10.44
N SER A 256 -31.42 2.88 11.48
CA SER A 256 -31.03 4.28 11.67
C SER A 256 -29.78 4.39 12.53
N LEU A 257 -28.73 5.02 12.00
CA LEU A 257 -27.48 5.28 12.72
C LEU A 257 -27.29 6.78 12.95
N ARG A 258 -27.23 7.22 14.21
CA ARG A 258 -26.90 8.61 14.57
C ARG A 258 -25.40 8.85 14.45
N LEU A 259 -24.99 9.66 13.48
CA LEU A 259 -23.59 9.96 13.21
C LEU A 259 -23.03 11.00 14.19
N LYS A 260 -21.76 10.84 14.57
CA LYS A 260 -21.01 11.85 15.32
C LYS A 260 -20.49 12.92 14.35
N GLY A 261 -20.98 14.14 14.54
CA GLY A 261 -20.68 15.29 13.67
C GLY A 261 -21.42 15.27 12.34
N ARG A 262 -21.28 16.36 11.58
CA ARG A 262 -21.94 16.56 10.27
C ARG A 262 -20.92 16.57 9.15
N SER A 263 -21.18 15.78 8.11
CA SER A 263 -20.49 15.95 6.83
C SER A 263 -21.30 15.35 5.69
N LYS A 264 -20.98 15.77 4.48
CA LYS A 264 -21.52 15.16 3.26
C LYS A 264 -21.12 13.68 3.19
N ILE A 265 -22.08 12.82 2.89
CA ILE A 265 -21.90 11.38 2.67
C ILE A 265 -22.38 11.09 1.26
N ARG A 266 -21.51 10.53 0.43
CA ARG A 266 -21.79 10.13 -0.94
C ARG A 266 -20.97 8.88 -1.28
N GLY A 267 -21.39 8.19 -2.33
CA GLY A 267 -20.70 7.01 -2.85
C GLY A 267 -20.93 5.76 -2.02
N THR A 268 -20.04 4.78 -2.16
CA THR A 268 -20.10 3.52 -1.42
C THR A 268 -19.60 3.71 0.01
N LEU A 269 -20.34 3.16 0.96
CA LEU A 269 -19.99 3.09 2.37
C LEU A 269 -19.57 1.67 2.70
N GLN A 270 -18.56 1.51 3.54
CA GLN A 270 -18.22 0.21 4.13
C GLN A 270 -18.43 0.29 5.63
N LEU A 271 -19.36 -0.52 6.12
CA LEU A 271 -19.52 -0.73 7.54
C LEU A 271 -18.61 -1.90 7.94
N ILE A 272 -17.66 -1.64 8.84
CA ILE A 272 -16.70 -2.64 9.30
C ILE A 272 -16.82 -2.80 10.81
N ARG A 273 -17.11 -4.03 11.23
CA ARG A 273 -17.06 -4.49 12.61
C ARG A 273 -15.64 -4.87 12.98
N ASP A 274 -15.16 -4.39 14.11
CA ASP A 274 -13.88 -4.80 14.66
C ASP A 274 -14.01 -6.03 15.58
N THR A 275 -12.87 -6.56 16.03
CA THR A 275 -12.86 -7.72 16.96
C THR A 275 -13.34 -7.38 18.36
N ALA A 276 -13.55 -6.09 18.67
CA ALA A 276 -14.08 -5.64 19.95
C ALA A 276 -15.62 -5.49 19.91
N GLY A 277 -16.25 -5.73 18.76
CA GLY A 277 -17.69 -5.56 18.54
C GLY A 277 -18.10 -4.13 18.20
N THR A 278 -17.14 -3.24 17.94
CA THR A 278 -17.38 -1.85 17.57
C THR A 278 -17.43 -1.71 16.06
N TYR A 279 -18.27 -0.80 15.58
CA TYR A 279 -18.40 -0.52 14.17
C TYR A 279 -17.65 0.74 13.76
N SER A 280 -17.16 0.74 12.52
CA SER A 280 -16.58 1.91 11.87
C SER A 280 -17.20 2.06 10.49
N LEU A 281 -17.68 3.26 10.18
CA LEU A 281 -18.25 3.57 8.87
C LEU A 281 -17.18 4.23 8.01
N ARG A 282 -16.75 3.56 6.95
CA ARG A 282 -15.83 4.11 5.97
C ARG A 282 -16.62 4.71 4.81
N VAL A 283 -16.39 5.99 4.55
CA VAL A 283 -17.02 6.74 3.47
C VAL A 283 -15.96 7.07 2.44
N TYR A 284 -16.14 6.61 1.20
CA TYR A 284 -15.28 6.98 0.10
C TYR A 284 -15.69 8.35 -0.44
N VAL A 285 -14.83 9.34 -0.23
CA VAL A 285 -15.07 10.71 -0.69
C VAL A 285 -14.00 11.08 -1.72
N PRO A 286 -14.38 11.51 -2.94
CA PRO A 286 -13.43 12.08 -3.87
C PRO A 286 -12.89 13.38 -3.26
N GLN A 287 -11.59 13.44 -3.06
CA GLN A 287 -10.87 14.63 -2.63
C GLN A 287 -10.34 15.34 -3.88
N GLN A 288 -10.81 16.56 -4.11
CA GLN A 288 -10.27 17.40 -5.17
C GLN A 288 -8.80 17.72 -4.87
N CYS A 289 -7.95 17.56 -5.87
CA CYS A 289 -6.54 17.92 -5.82
C CYS A 289 -6.33 19.30 -6.45
N GLU A 290 -5.37 20.04 -5.88
CA GLU A 290 -4.82 21.25 -6.50
C GLU A 290 -4.11 20.89 -7.82
N GLU A 291 -4.04 21.86 -8.74
CA GLU A 291 -3.28 21.69 -9.98
C GLU A 291 -1.78 21.57 -9.69
N LYS A 292 -1.06 20.90 -10.61
CA LYS A 292 0.38 20.72 -10.45
C LYS A 292 1.07 22.08 -10.38
N ARG A 293 1.84 22.32 -9.32
CA ARG A 293 2.58 23.57 -9.10
C ARG A 293 3.65 23.73 -10.19
N LYS A 294 3.65 24.87 -10.88
CA LYS A 294 4.65 25.21 -11.91
C LYS A 294 5.89 25.86 -11.31
N THR A 295 5.71 26.64 -10.24
CA THR A 295 6.75 27.41 -9.55
C THR A 295 6.93 26.91 -8.11
N GLY A 296 8.13 27.13 -7.55
CA GLY A 296 8.48 26.71 -6.19
C GLY A 296 9.83 25.98 -6.12
N THR A 297 10.25 25.64 -4.90
CA THR A 297 11.51 24.94 -4.63
C THR A 297 11.39 23.44 -4.85
N VAL A 298 12.53 22.82 -5.16
CA VAL A 298 12.68 21.36 -5.23
C VAL A 298 13.49 20.94 -4.01
N ILE A 299 12.94 20.04 -3.20
CA ILE A 299 13.57 19.61 -1.95
C ILE A 299 13.86 18.10 -1.96
N GLY A 300 15.03 17.72 -1.48
CA GLY A 300 15.36 16.34 -1.14
C GLY A 300 14.92 16.03 0.28
N ILE A 301 14.33 14.85 0.50
CA ILE A 301 13.87 14.38 1.80
C ILE A 301 14.49 13.01 2.10
N ASP A 302 15.26 12.94 3.18
CA ASP A 302 15.73 11.69 3.78
C ASP A 302 14.79 11.28 4.93
N LEU A 303 14.38 10.01 5.00
CA LEU A 303 13.42 9.52 5.99
C LEU A 303 14.11 8.73 7.10
N GLY A 304 13.91 9.18 8.35
CA GLY A 304 14.60 8.63 9.52
C GLY A 304 13.72 7.82 10.47
N TYR A 305 14.37 7.11 11.40
CA TYR A 305 13.72 6.54 12.59
C TYR A 305 13.74 7.51 13.77
N THR A 306 14.88 8.17 13.99
CA THR A 306 15.09 9.08 15.12
C THR A 306 14.33 10.38 14.89
N GLU A 307 14.66 11.08 13.83
CA GLU A 307 13.91 12.18 13.25
C GLU A 307 12.94 11.63 12.20
N MET A 308 11.81 12.32 11.97
CA MET A 308 10.87 11.90 10.93
C MET A 308 11.51 12.03 9.55
N MET A 309 12.11 13.19 9.29
CA MET A 309 12.77 13.47 8.03
C MET A 309 13.77 14.62 8.12
N ALA A 310 14.78 14.58 7.25
CA ALA A 310 15.75 15.62 7.02
C ALA A 310 15.56 16.21 5.61
N THR A 311 15.59 17.55 5.49
CA THR A 311 15.41 18.25 4.21
C THR A 311 16.72 18.84 3.68
N SER A 312 16.83 18.94 2.36
CA SER A 312 17.96 19.57 1.69
C SER A 312 18.11 21.07 2.02
N GLU A 313 17.07 21.68 2.59
CA GLU A 313 17.05 23.06 3.10
C GLU A 313 17.57 23.17 4.54
N GLN A 314 18.26 22.14 5.04
CA GLN A 314 18.89 22.08 6.36
C GLN A 314 17.90 22.02 7.54
N GLU A 315 16.72 21.43 7.33
CA GLU A 315 15.70 21.27 8.38
C GLU A 315 15.56 19.82 8.83
N LEU A 316 15.47 19.61 10.15
CA LEU A 316 15.07 18.32 10.75
C LEU A 316 13.64 18.43 11.27
N LEU A 317 12.73 17.62 10.72
CA LEU A 317 11.32 17.62 11.10
C LEU A 317 10.95 16.37 11.89
N GLY A 318 10.02 16.51 12.83
CA GLY A 318 9.56 15.42 13.70
C GLY A 318 10.68 14.78 14.53
N THR A 319 11.53 15.60 15.14
CA THR A 319 12.69 15.18 15.95
C THR A 319 12.32 14.36 17.20
N ASP A 320 11.06 14.44 17.63
CA ASP A 320 10.50 13.69 18.75
C ASP A 320 10.04 12.27 18.36
N LEU A 321 9.92 11.97 17.05
CA LEU A 321 9.26 10.77 16.56
C LEU A 321 9.94 9.46 17.02
N GLY A 322 11.27 9.42 17.04
CA GLY A 322 12.06 8.28 17.48
C GLY A 322 11.88 7.95 18.96
N GLN A 323 11.62 8.97 19.79
CA GLN A 323 11.32 8.79 21.21
C GLN A 323 9.99 8.07 21.39
N TYR A 324 8.95 8.50 20.64
CA TYR A 324 7.66 7.82 20.63
C TYR A 324 7.77 6.37 20.14
N PHE A 325 8.46 6.13 19.01
CA PHE A 325 8.66 4.76 18.52
C PHE A 325 9.38 3.88 19.53
N SER A 326 10.41 4.41 20.19
CA SER A 326 11.19 3.71 21.20
C SER A 326 10.33 3.37 22.42
N ALA A 327 9.59 4.35 22.95
CA ALA A 327 8.70 4.17 24.10
C ALA A 327 7.60 3.12 23.82
N ILE A 328 6.96 3.20 22.64
CA ILE A 328 5.95 2.23 22.20
C ILE A 328 6.56 0.82 22.11
N SER A 329 7.75 0.70 21.49
CA SER A 329 8.45 -0.58 21.33
C SER A 329 8.83 -1.21 22.66
N ASP A 330 9.35 -0.43 23.60
CA ASP A 330 9.81 -0.92 24.91
C ASP A 330 8.63 -1.25 25.83
N LYS A 331 7.55 -0.46 25.79
CA LYS A 331 6.27 -0.81 26.43
C LYS A 331 5.69 -2.10 25.86
N ARG A 332 5.73 -2.28 24.53
CA ARG A 332 5.26 -3.52 23.88
C ARG A 332 6.09 -4.72 24.30
N ARG A 333 7.42 -4.58 24.45
CA ARG A 333 8.29 -5.64 24.94
C ARG A 333 7.87 -6.11 26.34
N LYS A 334 7.77 -5.19 27.31
CA LYS A 334 7.35 -5.52 28.69
C LYS A 334 6.00 -6.24 28.74
N ASN A 335 5.02 -5.76 27.96
CA ASN A 335 3.70 -6.40 27.87
C ASN A 335 3.77 -7.81 27.26
N SER A 336 4.59 -8.01 26.22
CA SER A 336 4.78 -9.32 25.60
C SER A 336 5.49 -10.30 26.53
N GLU A 337 6.47 -9.85 27.33
CA GLU A 337 7.16 -10.67 28.34
C GLU A 337 6.17 -11.17 29.41
N GLY A 338 5.38 -10.27 30.00
CA GLY A 338 4.34 -10.65 30.96
C GLY A 338 3.30 -11.59 30.35
N ARG A 339 2.91 -11.36 29.10
CA ARG A 339 2.01 -12.25 28.37
C ARG A 339 2.61 -13.63 28.12
N ASN A 340 3.90 -13.71 27.78
CA ASN A 340 4.59 -14.98 27.56
C ASN A 340 4.63 -15.81 28.85
N ARG A 341 4.83 -15.16 30.01
CA ARG A 341 4.69 -15.83 31.32
C ARG A 341 3.30 -16.42 31.51
N MET A 342 2.25 -15.65 31.21
CA MET A 342 0.85 -16.14 31.27
C MET A 342 0.57 -17.27 30.27
N HIS A 343 1.15 -17.21 29.07
CA HIS A 343 1.04 -18.28 28.07
C HIS A 343 1.73 -19.57 28.53
N SER A 344 2.89 -19.47 29.18
CA SER A 344 3.60 -20.60 29.76
C SER A 344 2.77 -21.25 30.87
N LEU A 345 2.27 -20.43 31.81
CA LEU A 345 1.39 -20.90 32.88
C LEU A 345 0.13 -21.58 32.32
N PHE A 346 -0.53 -20.96 31.33
CA PHE A 346 -1.69 -21.54 30.65
C PHE A 346 -1.38 -22.92 30.06
N ARG A 347 -0.25 -23.09 29.36
CA ARG A 347 0.14 -24.38 28.79
C ARG A 347 0.45 -25.42 29.87
N ASN A 348 1.10 -25.03 30.95
CA ASN A 348 1.42 -25.94 32.06
C ASN A 348 0.16 -26.45 32.77
N LEU A 349 -0.84 -25.57 32.97
CA LEU A 349 -2.14 -25.95 33.53
C LEU A 349 -2.89 -26.96 32.63
N LEU A 350 -2.81 -26.80 31.30
CA LEU A 350 -3.41 -27.76 30.36
C LEU A 350 -2.72 -29.12 30.35
N LYS A 351 -1.43 -29.20 30.70
CA LYS A 351 -0.69 -30.48 30.80
C LYS A 351 -1.07 -31.28 32.05
N LYS A 352 -1.62 -30.64 33.08
CA LYS A 352 -2.05 -31.27 34.34
C LYS A 352 -3.54 -31.00 34.59
N PRO A 353 -4.44 -31.59 33.78
CA PRO A 353 -5.85 -31.25 33.82
C PRO A 353 -6.51 -31.75 35.11
N ASN A 354 -6.94 -30.81 35.95
CA ASN A 354 -7.90 -31.03 37.02
C ASN A 354 -8.92 -29.87 37.00
N LYS A 355 -10.04 -30.00 37.72
CA LYS A 355 -11.14 -29.03 37.69
C LYS A 355 -10.68 -27.58 37.95
N ASP A 356 -9.80 -27.39 38.94
CA ASP A 356 -9.29 -26.07 39.32
C ASP A 356 -8.29 -25.49 38.32
N ASN A 357 -7.42 -26.34 37.77
CA ASN A 357 -6.45 -25.96 36.75
C ASN A 357 -7.15 -25.57 35.44
N LEU A 358 -8.21 -26.28 35.06
CA LEU A 358 -9.02 -25.94 33.89
C LEU A 358 -9.76 -24.62 34.10
N ALA A 359 -10.37 -24.41 35.27
CA ALA A 359 -11.02 -23.14 35.61
C ALA A 359 -10.02 -21.97 35.61
N LYS A 360 -8.81 -22.17 36.15
CA LYS A 360 -7.72 -21.17 36.11
C LYS A 360 -7.22 -20.92 34.70
N ALA A 361 -7.07 -21.97 33.87
CA ALA A 361 -6.66 -21.84 32.48
C ALA A 361 -7.67 -21.03 31.66
N GLU A 362 -8.98 -21.26 31.82
CA GLU A 362 -10.01 -20.45 31.16
C GLU A 362 -10.01 -18.99 31.62
N ARG A 363 -9.82 -18.73 32.92
CA ARG A 363 -9.66 -17.35 33.42
C ARG A 363 -8.47 -16.64 32.76
N ILE A 364 -7.31 -17.31 32.69
CA ILE A 364 -6.11 -16.77 32.03
C ILE A 364 -6.38 -16.52 30.54
N ARG A 365 -7.03 -17.46 29.86
CA ARG A 365 -7.40 -17.34 28.45
C ARG A 365 -8.27 -16.12 28.20
N LYS A 366 -9.32 -15.95 28.99
CA LYS A 366 -10.32 -14.87 28.87
C LYS A 366 -9.74 -13.50 29.23
N HIS A 367 -9.01 -13.38 30.34
CA HIS A 367 -8.64 -12.08 30.91
C HIS A 367 -7.22 -11.62 30.55
N ASN A 368 -6.26 -12.53 30.36
CA ASN A 368 -4.85 -12.19 30.12
C ASN A 368 -4.43 -12.42 28.67
N LEU A 369 -4.94 -13.49 28.03
CA LEU A 369 -4.56 -13.88 26.68
C LEU A 369 -5.46 -13.26 25.59
N GLY A 370 -6.47 -12.47 25.95
CA GLY A 370 -7.24 -11.67 25.00
C GLY A 370 -6.40 -10.61 24.25
N ARG A 371 -6.85 -10.20 23.06
CA ARG A 371 -6.18 -9.17 22.23
C ARG A 371 -6.87 -7.80 22.26
N LYS A 372 -8.06 -7.68 22.88
CA LYS A 372 -8.87 -6.44 22.90
C LYS A 372 -8.09 -5.24 23.46
N LYS A 373 -7.54 -5.36 24.67
CA LYS A 373 -6.73 -4.29 25.31
C LYS A 373 -5.46 -3.97 24.52
N GLN A 374 -4.77 -4.99 23.99
CA GLN A 374 -3.56 -4.82 23.19
C GLN A 374 -3.85 -4.06 21.89
N ARG A 375 -4.94 -4.40 21.18
CA ARG A 375 -5.37 -3.74 19.95
C ARG A 375 -5.77 -2.29 20.20
N ALA A 376 -6.55 -2.01 21.25
CA ALA A 376 -6.94 -0.65 21.60
C ALA A 376 -5.71 0.23 21.94
N ARG A 377 -4.72 -0.32 22.64
CA ARG A 377 -3.45 0.36 22.92
C ARG A 377 -2.66 0.63 21.63
N TYR A 378 -2.51 -0.39 20.78
CA TYR A 378 -1.83 -0.25 19.50
C TYR A 378 -2.48 0.82 18.61
N ILE A 379 -3.81 0.87 18.53
CA ILE A 379 -4.52 1.90 17.76
C ILE A 379 -4.22 3.31 18.29
N ARG A 380 -4.22 3.49 19.61
CA ARG A 380 -3.87 4.78 20.24
C ARG A 380 -2.42 5.16 19.97
N ASP A 381 -1.48 4.25 20.23
CA ASP A 381 -0.04 4.46 20.06
C ASP A 381 0.28 4.86 18.59
N ILE A 382 -0.32 4.17 17.62
CA ILE A 382 -0.18 4.50 16.20
C ILE A 382 -0.89 5.81 15.84
N GLY A 383 -2.01 6.12 16.49
CA GLY A 383 -2.75 7.37 16.30
C GLY A 383 -1.90 8.61 16.64
N VAL A 384 -1.10 8.54 17.70
CA VAL A 384 -0.15 9.61 18.08
C VAL A 384 0.87 9.83 16.97
N ILE A 385 1.54 8.76 16.52
CA ILE A 385 2.52 8.85 15.42
C ILE A 385 1.88 9.44 14.16
N LYS A 386 0.70 8.95 13.77
CA LYS A 386 -0.02 9.49 12.60
C LYS A 386 -0.31 10.97 12.75
N THR A 387 -0.62 11.44 13.96
CA THR A 387 -0.89 12.86 14.22
C THR A 387 0.35 13.70 13.99
N ILE A 388 1.49 13.29 14.56
CA ILE A 388 2.80 13.97 14.36
C ILE A 388 3.13 14.02 12.87
N VAL A 389 3.11 12.87 12.18
CA VAL A 389 3.38 12.79 10.73
C VAL A 389 2.47 13.73 9.93
N ASN A 390 1.18 13.77 10.26
CA ASN A 390 0.24 14.64 9.55
C ASN A 390 0.49 16.12 9.82
N ARG A 391 0.89 16.49 11.04
CA ARG A 391 1.26 17.85 11.44
C ARG A 391 2.47 18.32 10.64
N GLU A 392 3.59 17.58 10.73
CA GLU A 392 4.84 17.95 10.06
C GLU A 392 4.67 18.09 8.55
N LEU A 393 4.00 17.13 7.90
CA LEU A 393 3.77 17.20 6.45
C LEU A 393 2.80 18.31 6.05
N ASN A 394 1.82 18.65 6.90
CA ASN A 394 0.95 19.80 6.62
C ASN A 394 1.75 21.09 6.68
N LEU A 395 2.51 21.31 7.76
CA LEU A 395 3.35 22.49 7.93
C LEU A 395 4.29 22.66 6.73
N LEU A 396 4.97 21.58 6.32
CA LEU A 396 5.87 21.62 5.17
C LEU A 396 5.14 21.94 3.85
N PHE A 397 4.00 21.32 3.56
CA PHE A 397 3.38 21.42 2.23
C PHE A 397 2.52 22.67 2.05
N THR A 398 2.07 23.28 3.14
CA THR A 398 1.26 24.52 3.13
C THR A 398 2.06 25.76 3.53
N ARG A 399 3.38 25.67 3.68
CA ARG A 399 4.23 26.83 3.98
C ARG A 399 4.11 27.89 2.87
N LYS A 400 4.13 29.16 3.28
CA LYS A 400 4.05 30.32 2.38
C LYS A 400 5.43 30.75 1.88
N THR A 401 6.44 30.64 2.74
CA THR A 401 7.85 30.90 2.41
C THR A 401 8.41 29.70 1.63
N ASN A 402 9.08 29.96 0.50
CA ASN A 402 9.67 28.93 -0.37
C ASN A 402 8.72 27.75 -0.65
N PRO A 403 7.55 27.99 -1.29
CA PRO A 403 6.58 26.93 -1.54
C PRO A 403 7.22 25.81 -2.37
N ILE A 404 6.98 24.57 -1.98
CA ILE A 404 7.58 23.42 -2.64
C ILE A 404 6.77 23.09 -3.90
N LYS A 405 7.45 22.90 -5.03
CA LYS A 405 6.84 22.37 -6.26
C LYS A 405 7.08 20.87 -6.44
N GLN A 406 8.22 20.38 -5.95
CA GLN A 406 8.65 19.00 -6.15
C GLN A 406 9.45 18.48 -4.96
N ILE A 407 9.22 17.22 -4.62
CA ILE A 407 9.89 16.50 -3.55
C ILE A 407 10.63 15.31 -4.16
N VAL A 408 11.89 15.15 -3.78
CA VAL A 408 12.74 14.03 -4.15
C VAL A 408 12.92 13.16 -2.92
N VAL A 409 12.53 11.89 -3.01
CA VAL A 409 12.63 10.92 -1.91
C VAL A 409 13.35 9.67 -2.38
N GLU A 410 13.99 8.96 -1.47
CA GLU A 410 14.56 7.67 -1.77
C GLU A 410 13.50 6.56 -1.94
N ASP A 411 13.80 5.60 -2.83
CA ASP A 411 13.02 4.37 -2.96
C ASP A 411 13.30 3.38 -1.82
N LEU A 412 12.48 3.45 -0.76
CA LEU A 412 12.49 2.50 0.36
C LEU A 412 11.60 1.25 0.17
N SER A 413 11.23 0.90 -1.07
CA SER A 413 10.41 -0.28 -1.37
C SER A 413 11.10 -1.60 -1.00
N ALA A 414 12.44 -1.63 -1.01
CA ALA A 414 13.20 -2.81 -0.65
C ALA A 414 13.06 -3.15 0.84
N ARG A 415 12.93 -4.44 1.16
CA ARG A 415 12.97 -4.91 2.55
C ARG A 415 14.40 -4.76 3.08
N MET A 416 14.55 -4.10 4.22
CA MET A 416 15.84 -4.06 4.93
C MET A 416 16.31 -5.49 5.21
N LYS A 417 17.46 -5.88 4.65
CA LYS A 417 18.10 -7.19 4.85
C LYS A 417 19.14 -7.18 5.97
N VAL A 418 19.39 -6.02 6.57
CA VAL A 418 20.38 -5.85 7.63
C VAL A 418 19.80 -6.33 8.96
N HIS A 419 20.51 -7.24 9.62
CA HIS A 419 20.19 -7.70 10.96
C HIS A 419 20.99 -6.89 11.98
N PHE A 420 20.29 -6.13 12.81
CA PHE A 420 20.86 -5.46 13.98
C PHE A 420 20.69 -6.33 15.23
N GLY A 421 21.11 -5.82 16.39
CA GLY A 421 20.78 -6.45 17.68
C GLY A 421 19.26 -6.57 17.90
N LYS A 422 18.83 -7.55 18.71
CA LYS A 422 17.41 -7.86 18.98
C LYS A 422 16.56 -6.62 19.33
N LYS A 423 17.14 -5.65 20.07
CA LYS A 423 16.51 -4.37 20.43
C LYS A 423 16.19 -3.51 19.20
N TRP A 424 17.19 -3.29 18.33
CA TRP A 424 17.04 -2.46 17.14
C TRP A 424 16.15 -3.12 16.07
N ASN A 425 16.28 -4.44 15.86
CA ASN A 425 15.37 -5.16 14.95
C ASN A 425 13.90 -4.99 15.36
N ARG A 426 13.59 -5.07 16.66
CA ARG A 426 12.24 -4.83 17.17
C ARG A 426 11.77 -3.40 16.92
N ARG A 427 12.62 -2.40 17.18
CA ARG A 427 12.32 -0.98 16.97
C ARG A 427 12.08 -0.66 15.49
N LEU A 428 12.98 -1.09 14.61
CA LEU A 428 12.86 -0.90 13.15
C LEU A 428 11.69 -1.67 12.54
N SER A 429 11.30 -2.82 13.11
CA SER A 429 10.07 -3.52 12.69
C SER A 429 8.80 -2.72 12.99
N GLY A 430 8.85 -1.78 13.94
CA GLY A 430 7.77 -0.85 14.24
C GLY A 430 7.84 0.46 13.44
N TRP A 431 8.94 0.70 12.72
CA TRP A 431 9.12 1.91 11.94
C TRP A 431 8.15 1.94 10.75
N MET A 432 7.36 3.00 10.68
CA MET A 432 6.26 3.14 9.73
C MET A 432 6.70 3.77 8.40
N ARG A 433 7.87 3.40 7.86
CA ARG A 433 8.42 3.97 6.61
C ARG A 433 7.45 3.92 5.42
N GLY A 434 6.75 2.80 5.26
CA GLY A 434 5.78 2.63 4.17
C GLY A 434 4.57 3.57 4.31
N TYR A 435 4.15 3.85 5.55
CA TYR A 435 3.10 4.84 5.82
C TYR A 435 3.61 6.26 5.59
N LEU A 436 4.86 6.59 5.96
CA LEU A 436 5.45 7.90 5.68
C LEU A 436 5.50 8.17 4.17
N GLN A 437 6.03 7.24 3.38
CA GLN A 437 6.07 7.37 1.92
C GLN A 437 4.68 7.47 1.29
N GLU A 438 3.73 6.62 1.71
CA GLU A 438 2.32 6.73 1.27
C GLU A 438 1.75 8.11 1.58
N ARG A 439 2.00 8.61 2.80
CA ARG A 439 1.44 9.86 3.27
C ARG A 439 2.03 11.08 2.57
N ILE A 440 3.34 11.06 2.28
CA ILE A 440 4.02 12.06 1.45
C ILE A 440 3.38 12.09 0.06
N ARG A 441 3.30 10.95 -0.64
CA ARG A 441 2.70 10.87 -1.98
C ARG A 441 1.24 11.37 -1.99
N TYR A 442 0.45 10.95 -1.00
CA TYR A 442 -0.95 11.37 -0.86
C TYR A 442 -1.08 12.89 -0.68
N LYS A 443 -0.36 13.47 0.28
CA LYS A 443 -0.46 14.90 0.58
C LYS A 443 0.17 15.76 -0.52
N ALA A 444 1.25 15.28 -1.14
CA ALA A 444 1.91 15.98 -2.24
C ALA A 444 0.94 16.10 -3.43
N LYS A 445 0.32 14.98 -3.84
CA LYS A 445 -0.70 14.99 -4.89
C LYS A 445 -1.91 15.86 -4.54
N LYS A 446 -2.35 15.88 -3.28
CA LYS A 446 -3.42 16.79 -2.83
C LYS A 446 -3.07 18.27 -3.09
N HIS A 447 -1.82 18.66 -2.85
CA HIS A 447 -1.33 20.02 -2.95
C HIS A 447 -0.63 20.34 -4.30
N GLY A 448 -0.80 19.49 -5.31
CA GLY A 448 -0.19 19.70 -6.63
C GLY A 448 1.34 19.60 -6.65
N ILE A 449 1.96 19.00 -5.62
CA ILE A 449 3.40 18.82 -5.50
C ILE A 449 3.81 17.52 -6.21
N GLU A 450 4.82 17.59 -7.06
CA GLU A 450 5.41 16.42 -7.71
C GLU A 450 6.27 15.60 -6.74
N VAL A 451 6.24 14.28 -6.86
CA VAL A 451 7.11 13.40 -6.08
C VAL A 451 7.94 12.55 -7.05
N SER A 452 9.25 12.64 -6.90
CA SER A 452 10.22 11.85 -7.67
C SER A 452 10.97 10.92 -6.73
N GLU A 453 11.14 9.67 -7.16
CA GLU A 453 11.89 8.67 -6.41
C GLU A 453 13.29 8.53 -7.01
N VAL A 454 14.30 8.35 -6.16
CA VAL A 454 15.70 8.14 -6.58
C VAL A 454 16.29 6.90 -5.92
N ASN A 455 17.40 6.40 -6.47
CA ASN A 455 18.10 5.26 -5.89
C ASN A 455 18.63 5.62 -4.48
N PRO A 456 18.41 4.79 -3.44
CA PRO A 456 18.90 5.05 -2.08
C PRO A 456 20.39 4.74 -1.86
N ALA A 457 21.04 3.99 -2.75
CA ALA A 457 22.33 3.38 -2.45
C ALA A 457 23.43 4.44 -2.18
N TYR A 458 24.11 4.33 -1.03
CA TYR A 458 25.18 5.22 -0.58
C TYR A 458 24.80 6.69 -0.36
N SER A 459 23.51 7.07 -0.46
CA SER A 459 23.06 8.47 -0.29
C SER A 459 23.54 9.08 1.03
N SER A 460 23.58 8.30 2.10
CA SER A 460 24.01 8.77 3.42
C SER A 460 25.50 8.61 3.73
N ARG A 461 26.31 8.18 2.75
CA ARG A 461 27.77 8.01 2.87
C ARG A 461 28.55 8.79 1.82
N GLU A 462 27.90 9.15 0.73
CA GLU A 462 28.43 10.01 -0.31
C GLU A 462 28.71 11.41 0.25
N CYS A 463 29.91 11.93 -0.03
CA CYS A 463 30.21 13.33 0.21
C CYS A 463 29.58 14.19 -0.90
N PRO A 464 28.78 15.21 -0.58
CA PRO A 464 28.15 16.07 -1.60
C PRO A 464 29.15 16.95 -2.35
N ARG A 465 30.40 17.05 -1.86
CA ARG A 465 31.47 17.84 -2.49
C ARG A 465 32.35 17.00 -3.42
N CYS A 466 32.85 15.87 -2.95
CA CYS A 466 33.84 15.06 -3.69
C CYS A 466 33.34 13.67 -4.09
N HIS A 467 32.10 13.31 -3.79
CA HIS A 467 31.50 11.99 -4.08
C HIS A 467 32.17 10.78 -3.39
N CYS A 468 33.16 10.99 -2.52
CA CYS A 468 33.74 9.92 -1.71
C CYS A 468 32.66 9.19 -0.89
N THR A 469 32.66 7.87 -0.93
CA THR A 469 31.67 7.01 -0.25
C THR A 469 32.24 6.15 0.88
N ASP A 470 33.40 6.53 1.44
CA ASP A 470 34.08 5.78 2.51
C ASP A 470 33.10 5.41 3.65
N LYS A 471 33.25 4.22 4.22
CA LYS A 471 32.51 3.80 5.41
C LYS A 471 32.77 4.74 6.58
N LYS A 472 33.97 5.31 6.68
CA LYS A 472 34.38 6.24 7.74
C LYS A 472 33.67 7.60 7.65
N ASN A 473 33.04 7.91 6.52
CA ASN A 473 32.36 9.21 6.32
C ASN A 473 31.19 9.43 7.29
N ARG A 474 30.57 8.37 7.82
CA ARG A 474 29.41 8.46 8.72
C ARG A 474 29.67 7.74 10.03
N TYR A 475 29.45 8.44 11.13
CA TYR A 475 29.43 7.88 12.48
C TYR A 475 28.17 8.34 13.22
N GLY A 476 27.18 7.43 13.32
CA GLY A 476 25.87 7.76 13.89
C GLY A 476 25.17 8.88 13.10
N ASN A 477 24.92 9.99 13.78
CA ASN A 477 24.30 11.20 13.23
C ASN A 477 25.32 12.21 12.66
N SER A 478 26.62 11.95 12.81
CA SER A 478 27.68 12.81 12.28
C SER A 478 28.19 12.31 10.94
N PHE A 479 28.44 13.24 10.04
CA PHE A 479 29.14 13.02 8.78
C PHE A 479 30.44 13.84 8.77
N LYS A 480 31.55 13.21 8.40
CA LYS A 480 32.83 13.87 8.12
C LYS A 480 33.54 13.14 6.99
N CYS A 481 33.67 13.77 5.83
CA CYS A 481 34.38 13.21 4.70
C CYS A 481 35.85 12.97 5.06
N SER A 482 36.34 11.75 4.85
CA SER A 482 37.73 11.37 5.12
C SER A 482 38.76 12.03 4.19
N LEU A 483 38.30 12.68 3.12
CA LEU A 483 39.18 13.23 2.08
C LEU A 483 39.12 14.75 1.98
N CYS A 484 37.94 15.34 1.79
CA CYS A 484 37.81 16.79 1.59
C CYS A 484 37.41 17.57 2.87
N GLY A 485 37.24 16.89 4.00
CA GLY A 485 36.91 17.52 5.29
C GLY A 485 35.47 18.04 5.45
N TYR A 486 34.62 17.93 4.41
CA TYR A 486 33.21 18.30 4.51
C TYR A 486 32.53 17.58 5.69
N HIS A 487 31.80 18.30 6.52
CA HIS A 487 31.16 17.77 7.71
C HIS A 487 29.75 18.33 7.91
N GLY A 488 28.92 17.62 8.66
CA GLY A 488 27.55 18.03 8.97
C GLY A 488 26.73 16.90 9.59
N HIS A 489 25.42 17.13 9.76
CA HIS A 489 24.50 16.09 10.20
C HIS A 489 24.28 15.07 9.07
N ALA A 490 24.45 13.77 9.36
CA ALA A 490 24.44 12.72 8.35
C ALA A 490 23.15 12.64 7.53
N ASP A 491 21.99 12.87 8.16
CA ASP A 491 20.70 12.80 7.47
C ASP A 491 20.44 14.07 6.62
N LEU A 492 20.96 15.24 7.04
CA LEU A 492 20.93 16.45 6.20
C LEU A 492 21.81 16.27 4.97
N VAL A 493 23.00 15.67 5.13
CA VAL A 493 23.88 15.31 4.01
C VAL A 493 23.20 14.31 3.07
N ALA A 494 22.52 13.30 3.62
CA ALA A 494 21.76 12.35 2.82
C ALA A 494 20.68 13.03 1.98
N SER A 495 19.95 13.99 2.56
CA SER A 495 18.90 14.75 1.86
C SER A 495 19.45 15.59 0.68
N LEU A 496 20.67 16.14 0.81
CA LEU A 496 21.36 16.85 -0.28
C LEU A 496 21.72 15.89 -1.42
N ASN A 497 22.27 14.71 -1.09
CA ASN A 497 22.59 13.70 -2.10
C ASN A 497 21.33 13.13 -2.78
N ILE A 498 20.22 13.00 -2.05
CA ILE A 498 18.93 12.60 -2.60
C ILE A 498 18.44 13.64 -3.61
N LEU A 499 18.50 14.94 -3.27
CA LEU A 499 18.17 16.02 -4.20
C LEU A 499 19.06 15.98 -5.44
N GLY A 500 20.38 15.83 -5.27
CA GLY A 500 21.36 15.80 -6.35
C GLY A 500 21.18 14.64 -7.35
N ARG A 501 20.44 13.59 -6.97
CA ARG A 501 20.11 12.46 -7.86
C ARG A 501 18.89 12.72 -8.75
N LEU A 502 18.19 13.84 -8.58
CA LEU A 502 17.08 14.20 -9.43
C LEU A 502 17.56 14.40 -10.88
N GLY A 503 17.06 13.57 -11.80
CA GLY A 503 17.44 13.64 -13.21
C GLY A 503 18.77 12.96 -13.56
N ASP A 504 19.41 12.29 -12.60
CA ASP A 504 20.66 11.56 -12.82
C ASP A 504 20.46 10.35 -13.75
N LYS A 505 21.10 10.36 -14.92
CA LYS A 505 20.98 9.31 -15.94
C LYS A 505 21.87 8.10 -15.67
N GLU A 506 22.90 8.26 -14.82
CA GLU A 506 23.88 7.23 -14.48
C GLU A 506 23.42 6.43 -13.26
N ILE A 507 22.75 7.08 -12.30
CA ILE A 507 22.22 6.44 -11.08
C ILE A 507 20.69 6.29 -11.18
N ARG A 508 20.25 5.17 -11.76
CA ARG A 508 18.81 4.88 -11.95
C ARG A 508 18.22 4.09 -10.79
N ILE A 509 16.91 4.24 -10.58
CA ILE A 509 16.14 3.42 -9.62
C ILE A 509 16.34 1.94 -9.95
N GLY A 510 16.52 1.11 -8.92
CA GLY A 510 16.69 -0.34 -9.05
C GLY A 510 18.09 -0.81 -9.45
N MET A 511 19.05 0.09 -9.73
CA MET A 511 20.46 -0.29 -9.88
C MET A 511 21.01 -0.88 -8.58
N SER A 512 21.86 -1.90 -8.71
CA SER A 512 22.52 -2.54 -7.57
C SER A 512 23.48 -1.57 -6.87
N PRO A 513 23.68 -1.71 -5.54
CA PRO A 513 24.65 -0.90 -4.82
C PRO A 513 26.05 -0.94 -5.47
N SER A 514 26.52 -2.10 -5.92
CA SER A 514 27.83 -2.20 -6.58
C SER A 514 27.98 -1.30 -7.80
N ARG A 515 26.94 -1.20 -8.66
CA ARG A 515 26.97 -0.34 -9.85
C ARG A 515 26.88 1.12 -9.49
N VAL A 516 26.05 1.48 -8.49
CA VAL A 516 25.99 2.85 -7.98
C VAL A 516 27.35 3.26 -7.42
N LYS A 517 28.02 2.38 -6.66
CA LYS A 517 29.35 2.65 -6.13
C LYS A 517 30.36 2.91 -7.25
N ALA A 518 30.36 2.12 -8.32
CA ALA A 518 31.27 2.33 -9.45
C ALA A 518 31.10 3.71 -10.10
N VAL A 519 29.85 4.17 -10.27
CA VAL A 519 29.56 5.53 -10.76
C VAL A 519 30.12 6.59 -9.81
N LEU A 520 29.87 6.45 -8.51
CA LEU A 520 30.34 7.41 -7.50
C LEU A 520 31.87 7.44 -7.38
N ASP A 521 32.52 6.28 -7.45
CA ASP A 521 33.99 6.17 -7.48
C ASP A 521 34.55 6.89 -8.72
N GLY A 522 33.92 6.73 -9.89
CA GLY A 522 34.27 7.47 -11.11
C GLY A 522 34.12 8.99 -10.96
N ARG A 523 33.02 9.45 -10.35
CA ARG A 523 32.81 10.89 -10.04
C ARG A 523 33.86 11.44 -9.09
N TYR A 524 34.24 10.65 -8.07
CA TYR A 524 35.32 11.03 -7.15
C TYR A 524 36.67 11.12 -7.86
N VAL A 525 37.01 10.18 -8.74
CA VAL A 525 38.24 10.23 -9.54
C VAL A 525 38.26 11.49 -10.42
N GLY A 526 37.15 11.77 -11.11
CA GLY A 526 37.01 12.99 -11.92
C GLY A 526 37.20 14.27 -11.09
N TRP A 527 36.56 14.34 -9.92
CA TRP A 527 36.74 15.46 -8.98
C TRP A 527 38.19 15.61 -8.51
N LYS A 528 38.86 14.49 -8.21
CA LYS A 528 40.26 14.48 -7.78
C LYS A 528 41.17 15.02 -8.89
N SER A 529 40.99 14.55 -10.13
CA SER A 529 41.77 15.03 -11.28
C SER A 529 41.61 16.54 -11.49
N LEU A 530 40.37 17.06 -11.45
CA LEU A 530 40.11 18.49 -11.63
C LEU A 530 40.75 19.36 -10.54
N ASN A 531 40.78 18.91 -9.28
CA ASN A 531 41.38 19.68 -8.20
C ASN A 531 42.91 19.57 -8.14
N HIS A 532 43.52 18.47 -8.61
CA HIS A 532 44.97 18.38 -8.76
C HIS A 532 45.48 19.32 -9.87
N THR A 533 44.74 19.48 -10.97
CA THR A 533 45.11 20.41 -12.05
C THR A 533 45.05 21.89 -11.60
N VAL A 534 44.25 22.22 -10.58
CA VAL A 534 44.18 23.56 -9.99
C VAL A 534 45.33 23.81 -9.02
N SER A 535 45.75 22.80 -8.23
CA SER A 535 46.92 22.93 -7.36
C SER A 535 48.24 23.03 -8.13
N ASP A 536 48.36 22.35 -9.28
CA ASP A 536 49.58 22.40 -10.12
C ASP A 536 49.71 23.69 -10.94
N LYS A 537 48.63 24.49 -11.07
CA LYS A 537 48.69 25.83 -11.69
C LYS A 537 48.97 26.97 -10.71
N ILE A 538 48.89 26.71 -9.40
CA ILE A 538 49.11 27.72 -8.34
C ILE A 538 50.52 27.58 -7.72
N SER A 539 51.30 26.58 -8.15
CA SER A 539 52.72 26.43 -7.77
C SER A 539 53.68 27.35 -8.56
N GLY A 540 53.16 28.28 -9.37
CA GLY A 540 53.91 29.41 -9.93
C GLY A 540 53.45 30.72 -9.29
N GLU A 541 54.29 31.26 -8.41
CA GLU A 541 54.18 32.55 -7.71
C GLU A 541 53.08 32.68 -6.64
N ALA A 542 53.50 32.52 -5.39
CA ALA A 542 52.85 33.14 -4.26
C ALA A 542 53.04 34.68 -4.34
N ARG A 543 51.95 35.41 -4.61
CA ARG A 543 51.74 36.73 -3.99
C ARG A 543 50.47 36.68 -3.15
N VAL A 544 50.67 37.02 -1.89
CA VAL A 544 49.61 37.29 -0.91
C VAL A 544 48.74 38.42 -1.47
N VAL A 545 47.45 38.16 -1.62
CA VAL A 545 46.42 39.20 -1.54
C VAL A 545 45.31 38.66 -0.65
N ASP A 546 45.29 39.20 0.56
CA ASP A 546 44.19 39.13 1.50
C ASP A 546 43.02 39.91 0.89
N GLU A 547 41.92 39.26 0.52
CA GLU A 547 40.63 39.94 0.32
C GLU A 547 39.45 38.96 0.29
N SER A 548 38.58 39.10 1.29
CA SER A 548 37.21 38.58 1.28
C SER A 548 36.37 39.29 0.21
N PRO A 549 35.46 38.61 -0.51
CA PRO A 549 34.33 39.28 -1.14
C PRO A 549 33.14 39.30 -0.18
N ARG A 550 32.98 40.41 0.54
CA ARG A 550 31.67 40.87 1.02
C ARG A 550 30.84 41.32 -0.19
N SER A 551 29.65 40.72 -0.33
CA SER A 551 28.36 41.35 -0.67
C SER A 551 28.26 42.53 -1.66
N ALA A 552 27.39 42.36 -2.66
CA ALA A 552 26.46 43.40 -3.14
C ALA A 552 25.09 42.71 -3.36
N SER A 553 24.11 42.84 -2.45
CA SER A 553 23.23 43.99 -2.15
C SER A 553 21.91 43.94 -2.93
N SER A 554 20.82 43.62 -2.23
CA SER A 554 19.63 44.49 -2.24
C SER A 554 18.78 44.27 -0.97
N LYS A 555 18.81 45.32 -0.13
CA LYS A 555 17.82 45.81 0.83
C LYS A 555 16.67 44.88 1.26
N SER A 556 16.63 44.55 2.55
CA SER A 556 15.40 44.63 3.34
C SER A 556 15.73 45.00 4.78
N GLU A 557 14.97 45.94 5.31
CA GLU A 557 15.21 46.66 6.55
C GLU A 557 15.08 45.75 7.78
N LEU A 558 16.00 45.96 8.72
CA LEU A 558 15.93 45.47 10.09
C LEU A 558 14.73 46.07 10.81
N ARG A 559 13.87 45.21 11.36
CA ARG A 559 13.16 45.49 12.62
C ARG A 559 13.42 44.34 13.59
N SER A 560 14.41 44.57 14.44
CA SER A 560 14.63 43.88 15.71
C SER A 560 13.53 44.25 16.71
N ASN A 561 12.95 43.26 17.38
CA ASN A 561 12.40 43.39 18.74
C ASN A 561 12.08 42.00 19.30
N VAL A 562 13.04 41.38 19.99
CA VAL A 562 12.76 40.44 21.08
C VAL A 562 13.80 40.66 22.17
N GLN A 563 13.35 41.31 23.25
CA GLN A 563 14.01 41.40 24.55
C GLN A 563 14.30 40.00 25.10
N VAL A 564 15.55 39.77 25.47
CA VAL A 564 15.94 38.67 26.36
C VAL A 564 15.87 39.21 27.78
N CYS A 565 14.87 38.77 28.55
CA CYS A 565 14.87 38.99 30.00
C CYS A 565 15.87 38.04 30.66
N THR A 566 16.97 38.59 31.15
CA THR A 566 17.83 37.98 32.16
C THR A 566 17.15 38.11 33.53
N ALA A 567 16.96 37.01 34.23
CA ALA A 567 16.59 37.02 35.64
C ALA A 567 17.87 36.95 36.48
N SER A 568 18.09 37.97 37.30
CA SER A 568 19.15 38.05 38.31
C SER A 568 18.61 37.60 39.67
N ARG A 569 19.20 36.55 40.23
CA ARG A 569 19.94 36.50 41.52
C ARG A 569 20.17 35.04 41.92
#